data_AF-A0A6J6LA65-F1
#
_entry.id   AF-A0A6J6LA65-F1
#
_cell.length_a   1.000
_cell.length_b   1.000
_cell.length_c   1.000
_cell.angle_alpha   90.00
_cell.angle_beta   90.00
_cell.angle_gamma   90.00
#
_symmetry.space_group_name_H-M   'P 1'
#
loop_
_entity.id
_entity.type
_entity.pdbx_description
1 polymer ?
#
loop_
_entity_poly.entity_id
_entity_poly.type
_entity_poly.pdbx_seq_one_letter_code
_entity_poly.pdbx_strand_id
1 'polypeptide(L)'
;MIDDLDIPVPDKLVADEVHQHLEGEGRLEDEVHRAEVDGEVRVSIKSDFLLDAIVKAEEVQVNEIELTEYLIRTSQRYGMPPEQFAKQLQDAGQISQLVAEVSRTKALAGALGRVNVVDKSGNKIDLEALRPQAAPAVEPAEQA
;
A
#
# COMPACT_ATOMS: atom_id res chain seq x y z
N MET A 1 10.46 -9.72 -14.49
CA MET A 1 10.29 -8.77 -13.37
C MET A 1 9.47 -7.59 -13.86
N ILE A 2 9.04 -6.67 -13.00
CA ILE A 2 8.24 -5.51 -13.41
C ILE A 2 8.94 -4.68 -14.51
N ASP A 3 10.27 -4.75 -14.55
CA ASP A 3 11.12 -4.14 -15.58
C ASP A 3 10.95 -4.74 -16.98
N ASP A 4 10.40 -5.96 -17.09
CA ASP A 4 10.10 -6.62 -18.36
C ASP A 4 8.74 -6.20 -18.93
N LEU A 5 7.94 -5.43 -18.16
CA LEU A 5 6.63 -4.93 -18.57
C LEU A 5 6.74 -3.47 -19.02
N ASP A 6 6.23 -3.17 -20.21
CA ASP A 6 6.13 -1.81 -20.73
C ASP A 6 4.92 -1.09 -20.14
N ILE A 7 5.09 -0.58 -18.93
CA ILE A 7 4.10 0.24 -18.22
C ILE A 7 4.53 1.71 -18.35
N PRO A 8 3.81 2.53 -19.14
CA PRO A 8 4.16 3.93 -19.31
C PRO A 8 3.89 4.72 -18.03
N VAL A 9 4.90 5.44 -17.55
CA VAL A 9 4.79 6.35 -16.40
C VAL A 9 5.02 7.78 -16.88
N PRO A 10 4.10 8.72 -16.61
CA PRO A 10 4.28 10.12 -16.99
C PRO A 10 5.47 10.77 -16.28
N ASP A 11 6.41 11.34 -17.04
CA ASP A 11 7.60 11.99 -16.48
C ASP A 11 7.27 13.14 -15.53
N LYS A 12 6.17 13.86 -15.79
CA LYS A 12 5.71 14.93 -14.90
C LYS A 12 5.37 14.39 -13.50
N LEU A 13 4.68 13.25 -13.44
CA LEU A 13 4.30 12.64 -12.16
C LEU A 13 5.54 12.21 -11.39
N VAL A 14 6.53 11.62 -12.08
CA VAL A 14 7.82 11.25 -11.47
C VAL A 14 8.53 12.49 -10.94
N ALA A 15 8.61 13.56 -11.74
CA ALA A 15 9.28 14.79 -11.35
C ALA A 15 8.63 15.45 -10.12
N ASP A 16 7.30 15.49 -10.07
CA ASP A 16 6.54 16.03 -8.95
C ASP A 16 6.82 15.22 -7.66
N GLU A 17 6.85 13.89 -7.74
CA GLU A 17 7.08 13.01 -6.58
C GLU A 17 8.53 13.06 -6.09
N VAL A 18 9.49 13.06 -7.02
CA VAL A 18 10.92 13.24 -6.71
C VAL A 18 11.16 14.57 -6.03
N HIS A 19 10.52 15.64 -6.51
CA HIS A 19 10.62 16.95 -5.88
C HIS A 19 10.09 16.94 -4.45
N GLN A 20 8.90 16.39 -4.22
CA GLN A 20 8.31 16.30 -2.88
C GLN A 20 9.17 15.48 -1.91
N HIS A 21 9.73 14.36 -2.38
CA HIS A 21 10.62 13.53 -1.58
C HIS A 21 11.87 14.31 -1.15
N LEU A 22 12.57 14.95 -2.11
CA LEU A 22 13.78 15.72 -1.82
C LEU A 22 13.52 16.98 -1.00
N GLU A 23 12.37 17.63 -1.17
CA GLU A 23 11.94 18.76 -0.34
C GLU A 23 11.77 18.32 1.12
N GLY A 24 11.14 17.17 1.35
CA GLY A 24 10.96 16.59 2.68
C GLY A 24 12.29 16.29 3.41
N GLU A 25 13.34 15.98 2.65
CA GLU A 25 14.69 15.77 3.19
C GLU A 25 15.55 17.05 3.24
N GLY A 26 15.10 18.15 2.62
CA GLY A 26 15.91 19.37 2.45
C GLY A 26 17.11 19.17 1.50
N ARG A 27 17.02 18.24 0.55
CA ARG A 27 18.11 17.82 -0.36
C ARG A 27 17.82 18.10 -1.82
N LEU A 28 17.08 19.17 -2.12
CA LEU A 28 16.67 19.53 -3.48
C LEU A 28 17.84 19.62 -4.47
N GLU A 29 19.01 20.09 -4.05
CA GLU A 29 20.19 20.28 -4.91
C GLU A 29 21.07 19.02 -5.06
N ASP A 30 20.71 17.90 -4.44
CA ASP A 30 21.48 16.65 -4.49
C ASP A 30 21.15 15.86 -5.77
N GLU A 31 21.92 16.10 -6.84
CA GLU A 31 21.70 15.46 -8.14
C GLU A 31 21.89 13.94 -8.14
N VAL A 32 22.82 13.42 -7.31
CA VAL A 32 23.08 11.97 -7.23
C VAL A 32 21.88 11.29 -6.59
N HIS A 33 21.43 11.84 -5.46
CA HIS A 33 20.27 11.29 -4.78
C HIS A 33 18.99 11.45 -5.59
N ARG A 34 18.83 12.57 -6.31
CA ARG A 34 17.70 12.77 -7.22
C ARG A 34 17.58 11.65 -8.26
N ALA A 35 18.70 11.20 -8.83
CA ALA A 35 18.69 10.14 -9.83
C ALA A 35 18.30 8.77 -9.21
N GLU A 36 18.71 8.51 -7.98
CA GLU A 36 18.29 7.31 -7.22
C GLU A 36 16.78 7.34 -6.96
N VAL A 37 16.28 8.45 -6.42
CA VAL A 37 14.85 8.63 -6.10
C VAL A 37 13.99 8.57 -7.37
N ASP A 38 14.43 9.13 -8.51
CA ASP A 38 13.71 9.00 -9.79
C ASP A 38 13.50 7.54 -10.18
N GLY A 39 14.54 6.71 -10.06
CA GLY A 39 14.46 5.27 -10.34
C GLY A 39 13.47 4.56 -9.41
N GLU A 40 13.54 4.82 -8.11
CA GLU A 40 12.64 4.24 -7.11
C GLU A 40 11.18 4.66 -7.32
N VAL A 41 10.94 5.96 -7.54
CA VAL A 41 9.61 6.52 -7.82
C VAL A 41 9.02 5.88 -9.07
N ARG A 42 9.79 5.73 -10.15
CA ARG A 42 9.31 5.07 -11.37
C ARG A 42 8.89 3.63 -11.13
N VAL A 43 9.70 2.85 -10.39
CA VAL A 43 9.37 1.46 -10.06
C VAL A 43 8.10 1.40 -9.20
N SER A 44 7.96 2.30 -8.23
CA SER A 44 6.77 2.37 -7.38
C SER A 44 5.52 2.70 -8.19
N ILE A 45 5.55 3.73 -9.02
CA ILE A 45 4.39 4.13 -9.84
C ILE A 45 4.02 3.02 -10.84
N LYS A 46 5.01 2.35 -11.45
CA LYS A 46 4.74 1.18 -12.31
C LYS A 46 4.02 0.07 -11.55
N SER A 47 4.45 -0.20 -10.31
CA SER A 47 3.85 -1.21 -9.44
C SER A 47 2.39 -0.86 -9.11
N ASP A 48 2.14 0.41 -8.78
CA ASP A 48 0.79 0.89 -8.52
C ASP A 48 -0.12 0.75 -9.74
N PHE A 49 0.34 1.16 -10.92
CA PHE A 49 -0.43 1.01 -12.16
C PHE A 49 -0.72 -0.44 -12.52
N LEU A 50 0.23 -1.34 -12.28
CA LEU A 50 0.01 -2.78 -12.47
C LEU A 50 -1.07 -3.29 -11.51
N LEU A 51 -0.99 -2.93 -10.23
CA LEU A 51 -1.99 -3.34 -9.24
C LEU A 51 -3.35 -2.73 -9.52
N ASP A 52 -3.43 -1.48 -9.96
CA ASP A 52 -4.69 -0.84 -10.37
C ASP A 52 -5.31 -1.55 -11.58
N ALA A 53 -4.48 -2.02 -12.53
CA ALA A 53 -4.94 -2.84 -13.64
C ALA A 53 -5.50 -4.20 -13.16
N ILE A 54 -4.88 -4.83 -12.16
CA ILE A 54 -5.37 -6.07 -11.54
C ILE A 54 -6.68 -5.80 -10.77
N VAL A 55 -6.74 -4.73 -9.96
CA VAL A 55 -7.95 -4.30 -9.25
C VAL A 55 -9.12 -4.18 -10.22
N LYS A 56 -8.89 -3.55 -11.37
CA LYS A 56 -9.91 -3.40 -12.41
C LYS A 56 -10.27 -4.73 -13.08
N ALA A 57 -9.28 -5.53 -13.46
CA ALA A 57 -9.49 -6.79 -14.19
C ALA A 57 -10.22 -7.85 -13.34
N GLU A 58 -9.95 -7.87 -12.04
CA GLU A 58 -10.52 -8.81 -11.07
C GLU A 58 -11.73 -8.24 -10.33
N GLU A 59 -12.18 -7.04 -10.70
CA GLU A 59 -13.29 -6.31 -10.07
C GLU A 59 -13.18 -6.28 -8.54
N VAL A 60 -11.97 -5.98 -8.04
CA VAL A 60 -11.67 -6.01 -6.61
C VAL A 60 -12.53 -4.97 -5.88
N GLN A 61 -13.33 -5.46 -4.95
CA GLN A 61 -14.15 -4.62 -4.07
C GLN A 61 -13.56 -4.62 -2.67
N VAL A 62 -13.46 -3.43 -2.09
CA VAL A 62 -13.05 -3.25 -0.70
C VAL A 62 -14.28 -3.04 0.17
N ASN A 63 -14.34 -3.71 1.30
CA ASN A 63 -15.42 -3.52 2.28
C ASN A 63 -14.99 -2.66 3.47
N GLU A 64 -15.96 -2.26 4.29
CA GLU A 64 -15.75 -1.38 5.45
C GLU A 64 -14.84 -1.99 6.52
N ILE A 65 -14.90 -3.32 6.70
CA ILE A 65 -14.06 -4.03 7.67
C ILE A 65 -12.59 -3.93 7.25
N GLU A 66 -12.29 -4.19 5.98
CA GLU A 66 -10.93 -4.11 5.42
C GLU A 66 -10.35 -2.68 5.53
N LEU A 67 -11.17 -1.66 5.27
CA LEU A 67 -10.79 -0.26 5.45
C LEU A 67 -10.47 0.04 6.91
N THR A 68 -11.34 -0.40 7.82
CA THR A 68 -11.19 -0.19 9.27
C THR A 68 -9.93 -0.87 9.80
N GLU A 69 -9.69 -2.13 9.42
CA GLU A 69 -8.48 -2.87 9.80
C GLU A 69 -7.22 -2.21 9.27
N TYR A 70 -7.23 -1.79 8.00
CA TYR A 70 -6.11 -1.06 7.42
C TYR A 70 -5.85 0.25 8.17
N LEU A 71 -6.90 1.00 8.49
CA LEU A 71 -6.84 2.25 9.21
C LEU A 71 -6.23 2.07 10.60
N ILE A 72 -6.72 1.09 11.37
CA ILE A 72 -6.21 0.78 12.73
C ILE A 72 -4.73 0.39 12.66
N ARG A 73 -4.36 -0.51 11.74
CA ARG A 73 -2.96 -0.95 11.59
C ARG A 73 -2.05 0.22 11.22
N THR A 74 -2.52 1.10 10.34
CA THR A 74 -1.75 2.26 9.90
C THR A 74 -1.63 3.29 11.02
N SER A 75 -2.72 3.62 11.70
CA SER A 75 -2.70 4.58 12.81
C SER A 75 -1.75 4.14 13.93
N GLN A 76 -1.70 2.84 14.24
CA GLN A 76 -0.75 2.26 15.19
C GLN A 76 0.71 2.48 14.77
N ARG A 77 1.04 2.34 13.48
CA ARG A 77 2.38 2.63 12.96
C ARG A 77 2.76 4.10 13.13
N TYR A 78 1.80 5.00 13.00
CA TYR A 78 1.97 6.43 13.24
C TYR A 78 1.89 6.83 14.72
N GLY A 79 1.64 5.89 15.64
CA GLY A 79 1.47 6.18 17.07
C GLY A 79 0.23 7.03 17.37
N MET A 80 -0.80 6.95 16.54
CA MET A 80 -1.99 7.78 16.59
C MET A 80 -3.26 6.95 16.87
N PRO A 81 -4.19 7.46 17.71
CA PRO A 81 -5.52 6.87 17.84
C PRO A 81 -6.24 6.75 16.49
N PRO A 82 -6.93 5.64 16.19
CA PRO A 82 -7.61 5.42 14.91
C PRO A 82 -8.58 6.55 14.55
N GLU A 83 -9.38 7.02 15.50
CA GLU A 83 -10.39 8.07 15.27
C GLU A 83 -9.74 9.40 14.89
N GLN A 84 -8.59 9.72 15.49
CA GLN A 84 -7.83 10.92 15.14
C GLN A 84 -7.24 10.81 13.73
N PHE A 85 -6.70 9.64 13.37
CA PHE A 85 -6.13 9.40 12.05
C PHE A 85 -7.19 9.44 10.94
N ALA A 86 -8.35 8.83 11.19
CA ALA A 86 -9.51 8.89 10.30
C ALA A 86 -9.93 10.33 10.01
N LYS A 87 -10.00 11.16 11.06
CA LYS A 87 -10.32 12.58 10.93
C LYS A 87 -9.29 13.33 10.09
N GLN A 88 -7.99 13.09 10.29
CA GLN A 88 -6.95 13.71 9.46
C GLN A 88 -7.06 13.33 7.98
N LEU A 89 -7.32 12.06 7.68
CA LEU A 89 -7.54 11.62 6.30
C LEU A 89 -8.77 12.28 5.68
N GLN A 90 -9.84 12.44 6.45
CA GLN A 90 -11.04 13.14 5.99
C GLN A 90 -10.76 14.63 5.74
N ASP A 91 -10.12 15.32 6.68
CA ASP A 91 -9.78 16.74 6.59
C ASP A 91 -8.82 17.00 5.41
N ALA A 92 -7.92 16.05 5.11
CA ALA A 92 -7.01 16.09 3.96
C ALA A 92 -7.66 15.64 2.64
N GLY A 93 -8.90 15.14 2.66
CA GLY A 93 -9.58 14.60 1.48
C GLY A 93 -8.95 13.32 0.92
N GLN A 94 -8.21 12.57 1.73
CA GLN A 94 -7.39 11.41 1.32
C GLN A 94 -8.12 10.06 1.46
N ILE A 95 -9.43 10.06 1.77
CA ILE A 95 -10.20 8.82 1.91
C ILE A 95 -10.19 7.99 0.61
N SER A 96 -10.22 8.62 -0.56
CA SER A 96 -10.13 7.92 -1.85
C SER A 96 -8.78 7.23 -2.05
N GLN A 97 -7.68 7.85 -1.60
CA GLN A 97 -6.34 7.26 -1.65
C GLN A 97 -6.24 6.05 -0.72
N LEU A 98 -6.84 6.13 0.47
CA LEU A 98 -6.93 4.99 1.40
C LEU A 98 -7.64 3.80 0.74
N VAL A 99 -8.78 4.05 0.07
CA VAL A 99 -9.51 2.99 -0.63
C VAL A 99 -8.69 2.36 -1.75
N ALA A 100 -7.97 3.19 -2.53
CA ALA A 100 -7.07 2.70 -3.57
C ALA A 100 -5.98 1.80 -2.99
N GLU A 101 -5.38 2.21 -1.87
CA GLU A 101 -4.31 1.46 -1.22
C GLU A 101 -4.78 0.11 -0.65
N VAL A 102 -5.97 0.07 -0.04
CA VAL A 102 -6.57 -1.20 0.40
C VAL A 102 -6.90 -2.09 -0.81
N SER A 103 -7.38 -1.51 -1.91
CA SER A 103 -7.68 -2.25 -3.13
C SER A 103 -6.42 -2.89 -3.73
N ARG A 104 -5.32 -2.13 -3.82
CA ARG A 104 -4.03 -2.64 -4.30
C ARG A 104 -3.45 -3.71 -3.40
N THR A 105 -3.51 -3.52 -2.07
CA THR A 105 -3.09 -4.54 -1.09
C THR A 105 -3.88 -5.84 -1.28
N LYS A 106 -5.19 -5.74 -1.49
CA LYS A 106 -6.07 -6.88 -1.74
C LYS A 106 -5.79 -7.57 -3.07
N ALA A 107 -5.56 -6.79 -4.13
CA ALA A 107 -5.17 -7.31 -5.44
C ALA A 107 -3.84 -8.08 -5.37
N LEU A 108 -2.84 -7.54 -4.67
CA LEU A 108 -1.56 -8.21 -4.45
C LEU A 108 -1.75 -9.53 -3.70
N ALA A 109 -2.53 -9.54 -2.62
CA ALA A 109 -2.84 -10.77 -1.88
C ALA A 109 -3.55 -11.81 -2.76
N GLY A 110 -4.50 -11.37 -3.60
CA GLY A 110 -5.17 -12.23 -4.58
C GLY A 110 -4.22 -12.82 -5.62
N ALA A 111 -3.29 -12.03 -6.14
CA ALA A 111 -2.27 -12.48 -7.08
C ALA A 111 -1.30 -13.48 -6.41
N LEU A 112 -0.86 -13.19 -5.18
CA LEU A 112 0.00 -14.07 -4.39
C LEU A 112 -0.63 -15.42 -4.09
N GLY A 113 -1.96 -15.47 -3.88
CA GLY A 113 -2.70 -16.72 -3.69
C GLY A 113 -2.71 -17.64 -4.93
N ARG A 114 -2.30 -17.15 -6.10
CA ARG A 114 -2.27 -17.90 -7.37
C ARG A 114 -0.87 -18.39 -7.75
N VAL A 115 0.17 -18.03 -7.00
CA VAL A 115 1.57 -18.38 -7.30
C VAL A 115 2.14 -19.32 -6.24
N ASN A 116 3.13 -20.11 -6.63
CA ASN A 116 3.90 -20.92 -5.68
C ASN A 116 5.00 -20.07 -5.06
N VAL A 117 4.89 -19.80 -3.76
CA VAL A 117 5.95 -19.15 -2.99
C VAL A 117 6.82 -20.21 -2.35
N VAL A 118 8.14 -20.11 -2.56
CA VAL A 118 9.14 -20.99 -1.96
C VAL A 118 10.23 -20.17 -1.27
N ASP A 119 10.83 -20.74 -0.22
CA ASP A 119 12.03 -20.18 0.40
C ASP A 119 13.29 -20.40 -0.46
N LYS A 120 14.43 -19.89 0.00
CA LYS A 120 15.74 -20.06 -0.69
C LYS A 120 16.17 -21.53 -0.84
N SER A 121 15.61 -22.43 -0.04
CA SER A 121 15.90 -23.87 -0.05
C SER A 121 14.89 -24.67 -0.90
N GLY A 122 13.87 -24.00 -1.47
CA GLY A 122 12.81 -24.60 -2.26
C GLY A 122 11.60 -25.12 -1.47
N ASN A 123 11.53 -24.86 -0.16
CA ASN A 123 10.39 -25.27 0.65
C ASN A 123 9.19 -24.36 0.37
N LYS A 124 8.01 -24.94 0.17
CA LYS A 124 6.77 -24.18 -0.05
C LYS A 124 6.42 -23.36 1.20
N ILE A 125 6.14 -22.07 0.99
CA ILE A 125 5.61 -21.17 2.00
C ILE A 125 4.09 -21.08 1.82
N ASP A 126 3.35 -21.37 2.88
CA ASP A 126 1.91 -21.15 2.93
C ASP A 126 1.63 -19.72 3.41
N LEU A 127 1.23 -18.85 2.49
CA LEU A 127 0.92 -17.45 2.80
C LEU A 127 -0.35 -17.29 3.62
N GLU A 128 -1.31 -18.20 3.51
CA GLU A 128 -2.55 -18.14 4.28
C GLU A 128 -2.27 -18.36 5.76
N ALA A 129 -1.36 -19.29 6.08
CA ALA A 129 -0.91 -19.52 7.44
C ALA A 129 -0.18 -18.31 8.08
N LEU A 130 0.28 -17.36 7.27
CA LEU A 130 0.96 -16.14 7.72
C LEU A 130 0.03 -14.92 7.84
N ARG A 131 -1.24 -15.05 7.46
CA ARG A 131 -2.19 -13.95 7.61
C ARG A 131 -2.32 -13.56 9.09
N PRO A 132 -2.31 -12.25 9.43
CA PRO A 132 -2.61 -11.81 10.78
C PRO A 132 -3.96 -12.37 11.21
N GLN A 133 -3.99 -13.07 12.34
CA GLN A 133 -5.26 -13.51 12.90
C GLN A 133 -5.97 -12.31 13.49
N ALA A 134 -7.24 -12.13 13.15
CA ALA A 134 -8.08 -11.11 13.79
C ALA A 134 -8.02 -11.32 15.30
N ALA A 135 -7.71 -10.26 16.05
CA ALA A 135 -7.82 -10.30 17.49
C ALA A 135 -9.28 -10.67 17.84
N PRO A 136 -9.52 -11.58 18.80
CA PRO A 136 -10.87 -11.95 19.18
C PRO A 136 -11.66 -10.67 19.51
N ALA A 137 -12.87 -10.57 18.96
CA ALA A 137 -13.78 -9.47 19.24
C ALA A 137 -13.93 -9.35 20.76
N VAL A 138 -13.56 -8.19 21.30
CA VAL A 138 -13.80 -7.89 22.71
C VAL A 138 -15.32 -7.82 22.88
N GLU A 139 -15.90 -8.85 23.50
CA GLU A 139 -17.31 -8.86 23.85
C GLU A 139 -17.61 -7.63 24.72
N PRO A 140 -18.65 -6.83 24.42
CA PRO A 140 -18.97 -5.68 25.24
C PRO A 140 -19.27 -6.15 26.65
N ALA A 141 -18.53 -5.61 27.63
CA ALA A 141 -18.74 -5.90 29.04
C ALA A 141 -20.20 -5.61 29.40
N GLU A 142 -20.95 -6.66 29.71
CA GLU A 142 -22.30 -6.59 30.24
C GLU A 142 -22.24 -5.78 31.54
N GLN A 143 -22.87 -4.62 31.54
CA GLN A 143 -22.95 -3.74 32.71
C GLN A 143 -23.87 -4.42 33.73
N ALA A 144 -23.28 -4.90 34.83
CA ALA A 144 -23.99 -5.38 36.02
C ALA A 144 -24.29 -4.21 36.98
#